data_AF-A0AAW0VSZ7-F1
#
_entry.id   AF-A0AAW0VSZ7-F1
#
_cell.length_a   1.000
_cell.length_b   1.000
_cell.length_c   1.000
_cell.angle_alpha   90.00
_cell.angle_beta   90.00
_cell.angle_gamma   90.00
#
_symmetry.space_group_name_H-M   'P 1'
#
loop_
_entity.id
_entity.type
_entity.pdbx_description
1 polymer ?
#
loop_
_entity_poly.entity_id
_entity_poly.type
_entity_poly.pdbx_seq_one_letter_code
_entity_poly.pdbx_strand_id
1 'polypeptide(L)'
;KSPDYDFLHPWLGTGLLTSTGTKWHSRRKLLTPAFHFKILEDFLEVFNNQSNKLVHKLQHQADGKPFDVFPYITLCTLDIICETAMGQSINAQDNNDSE
;
A
#
# COMPACT_ATOMS: atom_id res chain seq x y z
N LYS A 1 -13.18 14.09 14.66
CA LYS A 1 -13.20 12.89 13.78
C LYS A 1 -14.52 12.17 14.02
N SER A 2 -15.03 11.42 13.03
CA SER A 2 -16.25 10.62 13.22
C SER A 2 -16.06 9.63 14.38
N PRO A 3 -17.09 9.30 15.17
CA PRO A 3 -17.05 8.23 16.17
C PRO A 3 -16.60 6.88 15.59
N ASP A 4 -16.80 6.65 14.29
CA ASP A 4 -16.40 5.40 13.63
C ASP A 4 -14.89 5.09 13.73
N TYR A 5 -14.06 6.11 13.97
CA TYR A 5 -12.61 5.93 14.17
C TYR A 5 -12.27 5.24 15.50
N ASP A 6 -13.18 5.23 16.47
CA ASP A 6 -12.96 4.57 17.76
C ASP A 6 -12.92 3.04 17.62
N PHE A 7 -13.63 2.48 16.64
CA PHE A 7 -13.56 1.05 16.31
C PHE A 7 -12.17 0.62 15.83
N LEU A 8 -11.36 1.55 15.33
CA LEU A 8 -10.00 1.26 14.86
C LEU A 8 -8.95 1.34 15.97
N HIS A 9 -9.29 1.84 17.17
CA HIS A 9 -8.33 2.00 18.27
C HIS A 9 -7.67 0.69 18.75
N PRO A 10 -8.38 -0.46 18.86
CA PRO A 10 -7.74 -1.71 19.27
C PRO A 10 -6.63 -2.18 18.32
N TRP A 11 -6.75 -1.87 17.03
CA TRP A 11 -5.79 -2.27 16.01
C TRP A 11 -4.72 -1.19 15.75
N LEU A 12 -5.14 0.05 15.48
CA LEU A 12 -4.26 1.13 15.05
C LEU A 12 -3.83 2.08 16.18
N GLY A 13 -4.32 1.85 17.40
CA GLY A 13 -4.08 2.71 18.54
C GLY A 13 -4.49 4.15 18.25
N THR A 14 -3.72 5.10 18.80
CA THR A 14 -3.87 6.54 18.54
C THR A 14 -2.78 7.06 17.60
N GLY A 15 -2.62 6.39 16.45
CA GLY A 15 -1.71 6.74 15.36
C GLY A 15 -2.19 7.90 14.49
N LEU A 16 -1.60 8.11 13.31
CA LEU A 16 -1.93 9.24 12.44
C LEU A 16 -3.41 9.25 12.02
N LEU A 17 -3.96 8.07 11.69
CA LEU A 17 -5.34 7.93 11.22
C LEU A 17 -6.37 8.17 12.33
N THR A 18 -6.07 7.89 13.59
CA THR A 18 -7.05 7.89 14.69
C THR A 18 -6.84 9.05 15.67
N SER A 19 -5.61 9.55 15.85
CA SER A 19 -5.33 10.69 16.75
C SER A 19 -5.97 12.01 16.30
N THR A 20 -6.15 12.93 17.25
CA THR A 20 -6.68 14.29 17.03
C THR A 20 -5.77 15.35 17.66
N GLY A 21 -6.07 16.63 17.43
CA GLY A 21 -5.40 17.76 18.08
C GLY A 21 -3.90 17.82 17.86
N THR A 22 -3.16 18.18 18.91
CA THR A 22 -1.70 18.36 18.89
C THR A 22 -0.95 17.08 18.55
N LYS A 23 -1.43 15.91 19.02
CA LYS A 23 -0.84 14.61 18.73
C LYS A 23 -0.88 14.29 17.23
N TRP A 24 -2.03 14.49 16.60
CA TRP A 24 -2.18 14.34 15.15
C TRP A 24 -1.28 15.32 14.40
N HIS A 25 -1.27 16.59 14.83
CA HIS A 25 -0.50 17.62 14.14
C HIS A 25 1.00 17.33 14.16
N SER A 26 1.54 16.94 15.33
CA SER A 26 2.95 16.56 15.48
C SER A 26 3.32 15.36 14.60
N ARG A 27 2.50 14.29 14.59
CA ARG A 27 2.74 13.10 13.76
C ARG A 27 2.65 13.40 12.26
N ARG A 28 1.69 14.22 11.84
CA ARG A 28 1.56 14.65 10.43
C ARG A 28 2.78 15.46 10.02
N LYS A 29 3.22 16.40 10.84
CA LYS A 29 4.42 17.21 10.57
C LYS A 29 5.67 16.33 10.42
N LEU A 30 5.78 15.27 11.21
CA LEU A 30 6.89 14.31 11.12
C LEU A 30 6.87 13.47 9.84
N LEU A 31 5.68 13.01 9.41
CA LEU A 31 5.56 12.05 8.30
C LEU A 31 5.46 12.70 6.92
N THR A 32 4.87 13.90 6.79
CA THR A 32 4.71 14.57 5.48
C THR A 32 5.98 14.64 4.63
N PRO A 33 7.19 14.91 5.19
CA PRO A 33 8.42 14.96 4.40
C PRO A 33 8.73 13.64 3.68
N ALA A 34 8.37 12.49 4.25
CA ALA A 34 8.63 11.16 3.68
C ALA A 34 7.75 10.85 2.44
N PHE A 35 6.74 11.66 2.18
CA PHE A 35 5.84 11.53 1.03
C PHE A 35 5.85 12.80 0.16
N HIS A 36 6.92 13.59 0.24
CA HIS A 36 7.10 14.76 -0.62
C HIS A 36 7.37 14.33 -2.07
N PHE A 37 6.95 15.12 -3.06
CA PHE A 37 7.00 14.76 -4.49
C PHE A 37 8.35 14.21 -4.97
N LYS A 38 9.46 14.80 -4.50
CA LYS A 38 10.81 14.33 -4.82
C LYS A 38 11.07 12.87 -4.41
N ILE A 39 10.48 12.42 -3.30
CA ILE A 39 10.57 11.02 -2.86
C ILE A 39 9.64 10.13 -3.69
N LEU A 40 8.49 10.65 -4.12
CA LEU A 40 7.58 9.92 -5.00
C LEU A 40 8.20 9.63 -6.37
N GLU A 41 9.12 10.48 -6.84
CA GLU A 41 9.92 10.20 -8.05
C GLU A 41 10.78 8.94 -7.87
N ASP A 42 11.39 8.76 -6.70
CA ASP A 42 12.17 7.55 -6.37
C ASP A 42 11.27 6.29 -6.33
N PHE A 43 9.97 6.43 -6.07
CA PHE A 43 9.01 5.33 -6.05
C PHE A 43 8.59 4.85 -7.45
N LEU A 44 8.84 5.64 -8.50
CA LEU A 44 8.45 5.28 -9.87
C LEU A 44 9.10 3.98 -10.33
N GLU A 45 10.35 3.74 -9.94
CA GLU A 45 11.04 2.48 -10.24
C GLU A 45 10.29 1.28 -9.65
N VAL A 46 9.91 1.37 -8.37
CA VAL A 46 9.13 0.34 -7.69
C VAL A 46 7.76 0.15 -8.35
N PHE A 47 7.04 1.23 -8.66
CA PHE A 47 5.74 1.14 -9.32
C PHE A 47 5.84 0.44 -10.68
N ASN A 48 6.85 0.78 -11.49
CA ASN A 48 7.07 0.17 -12.79
C ASN A 48 7.42 -1.31 -12.65
N ASN A 49 8.31 -1.67 -11.73
CA ASN A 49 8.71 -3.06 -11.50
C ASN A 49 7.53 -3.93 -11.06
N GLN A 50 6.75 -3.47 -10.07
CA GLN A 50 5.59 -4.22 -9.58
C GLN A 50 4.43 -4.26 -10.60
N SER A 51 4.24 -3.18 -11.38
CA SER A 51 3.26 -3.16 -12.48
C SER A 51 3.63 -4.11 -13.61
N ASN A 52 4.91 -4.22 -13.97
CA ASN A 52 5.36 -5.18 -14.97
C ASN A 52 5.13 -6.63 -14.52
N LYS A 53 5.39 -6.94 -13.24
CA LYS A 53 5.05 -8.25 -12.64
C LYS A 53 3.54 -8.53 -12.72
N LEU A 54 2.72 -7.55 -12.36
CA LEU A 54 1.26 -7.65 -12.46
C LEU A 54 0.83 -7.95 -13.90
N VAL A 55 1.32 -7.19 -14.88
CA VAL A 55 1.00 -7.41 -16.30
C VAL A 55 1.38 -8.82 -16.74
N HIS A 56 2.55 -9.33 -16.35
CA HIS A 56 2.95 -10.71 -16.65
C HIS A 56 1.98 -11.74 -16.06
N LYS A 57 1.47 -11.53 -14.83
CA LYS A 57 0.46 -12.41 -14.24
C LYS A 57 -0.89 -12.34 -14.96
N LEU A 58 -1.31 -11.14 -15.34
CA LEU A 58 -2.57 -10.92 -16.07
C LEU A 58 -2.53 -11.51 -17.48
N GLN A 59 -1.36 -11.58 -18.13
CA GLN A 59 -1.20 -12.24 -19.43
C GLN A 59 -1.65 -13.72 -19.40
N HIS A 60 -1.44 -14.42 -18.28
CA HIS A 60 -1.91 -15.80 -18.11
C HIS A 60 -3.43 -15.93 -17.98
N GLN A 61 -4.12 -14.83 -17.66
CA GLN A 61 -5.60 -14.76 -17.58
C GLN A 61 -6.23 -14.19 -18.85
N ALA A 62 -5.42 -13.81 -19.86
CA ALA A 62 -5.89 -13.17 -21.10
C ALA A 62 -6.47 -14.19 -22.10
N ASP A 63 -7.39 -15.05 -21.65
CA ASP A 63 -8.08 -16.06 -22.47
C ASP A 63 -9.36 -15.54 -23.16
N GLY A 64 -9.64 -14.24 -23.02
CA GLY A 64 -10.81 -13.56 -23.56
C GLY A 64 -12.06 -13.66 -22.68
N LYS A 65 -11.99 -14.33 -21.52
CA LYS A 65 -13.09 -14.38 -20.56
C LYS A 65 -12.93 -13.34 -19.45
N PRO A 66 -14.04 -12.86 -18.87
CA PRO A 66 -13.98 -12.06 -17.66
C PRO A 66 -13.42 -12.86 -16.48
N PHE A 67 -12.62 -12.21 -15.64
CA PHE A 67 -12.14 -12.74 -14.36
C PHE A 67 -12.08 -11.63 -13.32
N ASP A 68 -11.98 -12.00 -12.05
CA ASP A 68 -11.82 -11.03 -10.96
C ASP A 68 -10.35 -10.56 -10.86
N VAL A 69 -10.12 -9.28 -11.13
CA VAL A 69 -8.80 -8.65 -11.07
C VAL A 69 -8.42 -8.20 -9.66
N PHE A 70 -9.39 -8.13 -8.74
CA PHE A 70 -9.19 -7.54 -7.42
C PHE A 70 -8.04 -8.20 -6.63
N PRO A 71 -7.92 -9.55 -6.55
CA PRO A 71 -6.81 -10.18 -5.85
C PRO A 71 -5.43 -9.80 -6.42
N TYR A 72 -5.32 -9.70 -7.73
CA TYR A 72 -4.06 -9.32 -8.40
C TYR A 72 -3.64 -7.89 -8.06
N ILE A 73 -4.61 -6.97 -8.07
CA ILE A 73 -4.35 -5.56 -7.71
C ILE A 73 -4.01 -5.44 -6.22
N THR A 74 -4.68 -6.19 -5.35
CA THR A 74 -4.40 -6.19 -3.91
C THR A 74 -2.95 -6.60 -3.63
N LEU A 75 -2.47 -7.71 -4.22
CA LEU A 75 -1.10 -8.17 -4.03
C LEU A 75 -0.07 -7.20 -4.62
N CYS A 76 -0.32 -6.65 -5.81
CA CYS A 76 0.54 -5.63 -6.40
C CYS A 76 0.63 -4.36 -5.53
N THR A 77 -0.50 -3.88 -5.02
CA THR A 77 -0.55 -2.71 -4.14
C THR A 77 0.19 -2.97 -2.83
N LEU A 78 0.09 -4.19 -2.30
CA LEU A 78 0.77 -4.61 -1.08
C LEU A 78 2.30 -4.63 -1.27
N ASP A 79 2.79 -5.19 -2.38
CA ASP A 79 4.22 -5.13 -2.71
C ASP A 79 4.70 -3.68 -2.87
N ILE A 80 3.93 -2.85 -3.58
CA ILE A 80 4.27 -1.43 -3.78
C ILE A 80 4.40 -0.68 -2.45
N ILE A 81 3.43 -0.80 -1.54
CA ILE A 81 3.47 -0.04 -0.28
C ILE A 81 4.57 -0.54 0.65
N CYS A 82 4.83 -1.85 0.68
CA CYS A 82 5.90 -2.43 1.48
C CYS A 82 7.29 -2.00 0.96
N GLU A 83 7.51 -2.00 -0.36
CA GLU A 83 8.80 -1.58 -0.92
C GLU A 83 9.01 -0.07 -0.81
N THR A 84 7.99 0.74 -1.06
CA THR A 84 8.13 2.22 -1.03
C THR A 84 8.12 2.78 0.38
N ALA A 85 7.08 2.51 1.17
CA ALA A 85 6.89 3.14 2.48
C ALA A 85 7.57 2.39 3.63
N MET A 86 7.78 1.07 3.49
CA MET A 86 8.40 0.23 4.54
C MET A 86 9.83 -0.20 4.20
N GLY A 87 10.30 0.02 2.97
CA GLY A 87 11.63 -0.38 2.52
C GLY A 87 11.85 -1.89 2.46
N GLN A 88 10.77 -2.67 2.36
CA GLN A 88 10.82 -4.14 2.42
C GLN A 88 10.15 -4.77 1.19
N SER A 89 10.88 -5.65 0.51
CA SER A 89 10.29 -6.52 -0.51
C SER A 89 9.71 -7.78 0.15
N ILE A 90 8.44 -8.06 -0.13
CA ILE A 90 7.71 -9.22 0.42
C ILE A 90 7.25 -10.21 -0.65
N ASN A 91 7.31 -9.81 -1.93
CA ASN A 91 6.95 -10.61 -3.10
C ASN A 91 5.56 -11.25 -2.96
N ALA A 92 4.60 -10.46 -2.49
CA ALA A 92 3.22 -10.86 -2.28
C ALA A 92 2.55 -11.35 -3.57
N GLN A 93 2.91 -10.78 -4.73
CA GLN A 93 2.38 -11.24 -6.01
C GLN A 93 2.79 -12.69 -6.34
N ASP A 94 3.96 -13.15 -5.87
CA ASP A 94 4.51 -14.48 -6.20
C ASP A 94 4.27 -15.54 -5.12
N ASN A 95 4.00 -15.11 -3.89
CA ASN A 95 3.69 -16.00 -2.78
C ASN A 95 2.19 -16.30 -2.71
N ASN A 96 1.79 -17.49 -3.20
CA ASN A 96 0.41 -17.98 -3.11
C ASN A 96 -0.01 -18.40 -1.67
N ASP A 97 0.91 -18.35 -0.70
CA ASP A 97 0.73 -18.93 0.65
C ASP A 97 0.44 -17.89 1.74
N SER A 98 0.11 -16.64 1.39
CA SER A 98 -0.31 -15.64 2.40
C SER A 98 -1.80 -15.78 2.71
N GLU A 99 -2.16 -16.85 3.43
CA GLU A 99 -3.31 -16.82 4.35
C GLU A 99 -2.98 -16.01 5.61
#